data_AF-A0A3P7LSZ3-F1
#
_entry.id   AF-A0A3P7LSZ3-F1
#
_cell.length_a   1.000
_cell.length_b   1.000
_cell.length_c   1.000
_cell.angle_alpha   90.00
_cell.angle_beta   90.00
_cell.angle_gamma   90.00
#
_symmetry.space_group_name_H-M   'P 1'
#
loop_
_entity.id
_entity.type
_entity.pdbx_description
1 polymer ?
#
loop_
_entity_poly.entity_id
_entity_poly.type
_entity_poly.pdbx_seq_one_letter_code
_entity_poly.pdbx_strand_id
1 'polypeptide(L)'
;NHDIGSHGKCFNFLYQGSVSLWVVRRWSINRQDVKGLRPRRSDGEQKGLYVGREVVGKPFTMILPPPNITGDLHLGHALTAAIQDAICRWERFPTSQQMKGRNVLWIPGMDHAGLATQMVVERHLFGDTCDLQGSRNPRLQMGREAFVQEVWKWKDSKGTNILAQLNRLGLLLDWSREYFTLSPEHSKAVNEALYRLFKTGLIYRSNSLVFWCCHLRSAISDIEVEHKVLTEMSRLPVPGYADPQSFGYVDVFDYQLTSSDQPVVSKSRRPCGTVPVATTRLETMLADTALAVHPSDTRFAHLIGRSVLHPFCSSRHIPIIADDVHVDPNQGTGVVKVSPGHSMVDWEIATRHGLKAINMLSDDGTVNFVGRFAVGESAEFLAPVGAVSLPVCSRSGDVIEPLLREQWFVNTDSMADAALRAAQTGQVRISPSFYEPTWCDWLAPEKRRHWCISRQVWWGHRMPAYRIPEKSSDSPSVEAVDFPDGNLVCLSDLKALFGVSAISLHGRFM
;
A
#
# COMPACT_ATOMS: atom_id res chain seq x y z
N ASN A 1 -46.64 -33.77 39.96
CA ASN A 1 -46.69 -32.49 40.68
C ASN A 1 -45.55 -31.61 40.21
N HIS A 2 -45.87 -30.37 39.81
CA HIS A 2 -44.97 -29.33 39.30
C HIS A 2 -44.31 -29.64 37.93
N ASP A 3 -44.53 -28.91 36.81
CA ASP A 3 -44.90 -27.50 36.55
C ASP A 3 -43.77 -26.54 36.99
N ILE A 4 -43.29 -25.50 36.29
CA ILE A 4 -43.78 -24.54 35.26
C ILE A 4 -42.58 -24.29 34.29
N GLY A 5 -42.65 -23.84 33.02
CA GLY A 5 -43.73 -23.37 32.13
C GLY A 5 -43.12 -22.82 30.82
N SER A 6 -43.77 -21.85 30.12
CA SER A 6 -43.29 -21.31 28.83
C SER A 6 -43.60 -19.81 28.62
N HIS A 7 -42.62 -18.98 28.24
CA HIS A 7 -42.83 -17.57 27.85
C HIS A 7 -41.89 -17.14 26.71
N GLY A 8 -42.44 -17.02 25.49
CA GLY A 8 -41.80 -16.31 24.38
C GLY A 8 -42.49 -14.97 24.15
N LYS A 9 -41.78 -13.85 24.30
CA LYS A 9 -42.34 -12.51 24.04
C LYS A 9 -42.28 -12.18 22.55
N CYS A 10 -43.44 -11.97 21.93
CA CYS A 10 -43.55 -11.37 20.60
C CYS A 10 -43.55 -9.84 20.73
N PHE A 11 -42.78 -9.15 19.89
CA PHE A 11 -42.95 -7.72 19.64
C PHE A 11 -43.73 -7.54 18.33
N ASN A 12 -44.95 -7.04 18.42
CA ASN A 12 -45.73 -6.61 17.26
C ASN A 12 -45.43 -5.14 16.97
N PHE A 13 -45.00 -4.84 15.75
CA PHE A 13 -45.18 -3.51 15.15
C PHE A 13 -46.31 -3.59 14.12
N LEU A 14 -47.38 -2.84 14.37
CA LEU A 14 -48.49 -2.69 13.44
C LEU A 14 -48.13 -1.67 12.37
N TYR A 15 -48.25 -2.05 11.10
CA TYR A 15 -48.38 -1.11 9.98
C TYR A 15 -49.52 -1.60 9.09
N GLN A 16 -50.57 -0.81 8.96
CA GLN A 16 -51.69 -1.11 8.08
C GLN A 16 -51.36 -0.64 6.66
N GLY A 17 -51.32 -1.58 5.72
CA GLY A 17 -51.16 -1.33 4.30
C GLY A 17 -51.52 -2.60 3.53
N SER A 18 -52.48 -2.51 2.62
CA SER A 18 -53.03 -3.65 1.88
C SER A 18 -52.02 -4.25 0.91
N VAL A 19 -51.53 -5.46 1.22
CA VAL A 19 -50.66 -6.24 0.33
C VAL A 19 -51.35 -7.55 -0.05
N SER A 20 -51.47 -7.78 -1.36
CA SER A 20 -52.03 -8.99 -1.96
C SER A 20 -51.32 -10.25 -1.45
N LEU A 21 -52.09 -11.31 -1.20
CA LEU A 21 -51.67 -12.52 -0.49
C LEU A 21 -50.63 -13.33 -1.29
N TRP A 22 -49.35 -12.99 -1.18
CA TRP A 22 -48.27 -13.88 -1.59
C TRP A 22 -48.21 -15.07 -0.64
N VAL A 23 -48.67 -16.23 -1.12
CA VAL A 23 -48.55 -17.50 -0.39
C VAL A 23 -47.07 -17.92 -0.38
N VAL A 24 -46.32 -17.37 0.57
CA VAL A 24 -45.02 -17.92 0.97
C VAL A 24 -45.31 -19.29 1.55
N ARG A 25 -45.10 -20.35 0.76
CA ARG A 25 -45.04 -21.72 1.28
C ARG A 25 -43.96 -21.74 2.36
N ARG A 26 -44.42 -21.80 3.61
CA ARG A 26 -43.57 -21.87 4.82
C ARG A 26 -42.77 -23.17 4.75
N TRP A 27 -41.55 -23.09 4.19
CA TRP A 27 -40.56 -24.15 4.35
C TRP A 27 -40.24 -24.23 5.84
N SER A 28 -40.91 -25.17 6.52
CA SER A 28 -40.59 -25.54 7.88
C SER A 28 -39.26 -26.29 7.87
N ILE A 29 -38.16 -25.53 7.86
CA ILE A 29 -36.82 -26.06 8.07
C ILE A 29 -36.79 -26.55 9.53
N ASN A 30 -37.06 -27.84 9.70
CA ASN A 30 -37.06 -28.47 11.00
C ASN A 30 -35.64 -28.41 11.58
N ARG A 31 -35.48 -27.93 12.81
CA ARG A 31 -34.14 -27.74 13.41
C ARG A 31 -33.31 -29.03 13.53
N GLN A 32 -33.96 -30.20 13.46
CA GLN A 32 -33.31 -31.51 13.46
C GLN A 32 -32.80 -31.93 12.06
N ASP A 33 -33.43 -31.49 10.97
CA ASP A 33 -33.08 -31.93 9.61
C ASP A 33 -31.80 -31.26 9.07
N VAL A 34 -31.50 -30.02 9.46
CA VAL A 34 -30.31 -29.29 8.97
C VAL A 34 -29.00 -29.94 9.43
N LYS A 35 -29.00 -30.65 10.56
CA LYS A 35 -27.83 -31.43 11.02
C LYS A 35 -27.72 -32.80 10.34
N GLY A 36 -28.83 -33.34 9.83
CA GLY A 36 -28.89 -34.61 9.07
C GLY A 36 -28.60 -34.45 7.59
N LEU A 37 -28.87 -33.27 7.02
CA LEU A 37 -28.45 -32.85 5.67
C LEU A 37 -26.92 -32.71 5.59
N ARG A 38 -26.21 -33.85 5.53
CA ARG A 38 -24.82 -33.88 5.07
C ARG A 38 -24.75 -33.18 3.71
N PRO A 39 -23.71 -32.38 3.40
CA PRO A 39 -23.38 -32.09 2.02
C PRO A 39 -23.25 -33.44 1.30
N ARG A 40 -24.03 -33.67 0.24
CA ARG A 40 -23.87 -34.87 -0.61
C ARG A 40 -22.44 -34.83 -1.15
N ARG A 41 -21.57 -35.68 -0.60
CA ARG A 41 -20.16 -35.74 -0.99
C ARG A 41 -19.86 -37.12 -1.58
N SER A 42 -19.04 -37.08 -2.62
CA SER A 42 -18.16 -38.17 -3.06
C SER A 42 -18.82 -39.49 -3.50
N ASP A 43 -19.66 -39.43 -4.52
CA ASP A 43 -19.73 -40.49 -5.54
C ASP A 43 -19.52 -39.86 -6.93
N GLY A 44 -18.83 -40.58 -7.83
CA GLY A 44 -18.30 -40.03 -9.09
C GLY A 44 -19.35 -39.46 -10.05
N GLU A 45 -20.61 -39.85 -9.88
CA GLU A 45 -21.76 -39.43 -10.70
C GLU A 45 -22.03 -37.92 -10.66
N GLN A 46 -21.67 -37.22 -9.57
CA GLN A 46 -21.95 -35.78 -9.46
C GLN A 46 -21.06 -34.88 -10.33
N LYS A 47 -19.97 -35.37 -10.93
CA LYS A 47 -19.18 -34.56 -11.87
C LYS A 47 -20.04 -34.01 -13.03
N GLY A 48 -21.05 -34.75 -13.48
CA GLY A 48 -22.00 -34.31 -14.52
C GLY A 48 -23.12 -33.36 -14.06
N LEU A 49 -23.28 -33.10 -12.76
CA LEU A 49 -24.34 -32.23 -12.21
C LEU A 49 -23.92 -30.77 -12.06
N TYR A 50 -22.63 -30.47 -12.04
CA TYR A 50 -22.08 -29.11 -11.91
C TYR A 50 -21.28 -28.65 -13.13
N VAL A 51 -20.77 -29.58 -13.94
CA VAL A 51 -20.19 -29.27 -15.25
C VAL A 51 -21.26 -28.71 -16.18
N GLY A 52 -20.90 -27.64 -16.90
CA GLY A 52 -21.77 -27.01 -17.88
C GLY A 52 -22.20 -28.00 -18.98
N ARG A 53 -23.51 -28.19 -19.14
CA ARG A 53 -24.06 -29.07 -20.19
C ARG A 53 -23.90 -28.41 -21.56
N GLU A 54 -23.79 -29.22 -22.61
CA GLU A 54 -24.05 -28.73 -23.97
C GLU A 54 -25.51 -28.28 -24.07
N VAL A 55 -25.69 -26.96 -24.11
CA VAL A 55 -26.98 -26.29 -24.29
C VAL A 55 -26.74 -25.13 -25.24
N VAL A 56 -27.58 -25.04 -26.27
CA VAL A 56 -27.47 -24.05 -27.34
C VAL A 56 -27.66 -22.62 -26.80
N GLY A 57 -26.60 -21.82 -26.81
CA GLY A 57 -26.64 -20.39 -26.43
C GLY A 57 -25.31 -19.86 -25.91
N LYS A 58 -25.24 -18.54 -25.65
CA LYS A 58 -24.09 -17.93 -24.95
C LYS A 58 -24.12 -18.31 -23.46
N PRO A 59 -23.04 -18.89 -22.90
CA PRO A 59 -22.98 -19.20 -21.48
C PRO A 59 -23.02 -17.93 -20.62
N PHE A 60 -23.52 -18.07 -19.40
CA PHE A 60 -23.33 -17.09 -18.34
C PHE A 60 -22.08 -17.52 -17.55
N THR A 61 -21.05 -16.68 -17.54
CA THR A 61 -19.75 -16.99 -16.92
C THR A 61 -19.47 -16.03 -15.78
N MET A 62 -19.01 -16.55 -14.65
CA MET A 62 -18.60 -15.78 -13.50
C MET A 62 -17.39 -16.44 -12.83
N ILE A 63 -16.55 -15.64 -12.18
CA ILE A 63 -15.46 -16.10 -11.33
C ILE A 63 -15.87 -15.82 -9.88
N LEU A 64 -15.68 -16.81 -8.99
CA LEU A 64 -15.69 -16.57 -7.54
C LEU A 64 -14.47 -15.71 -7.23
N PRO A 65 -14.61 -14.49 -6.64
CA PRO A 65 -13.46 -13.69 -6.21
C PRO A 65 -12.57 -14.58 -5.32
N PRO A 66 -11.34 -14.90 -5.76
CA PRO A 66 -10.59 -16.00 -5.16
C PRO A 66 -10.19 -15.62 -3.74
N PRO A 67 -10.67 -16.32 -2.69
CA PRO A 67 -10.27 -16.03 -1.32
C PRO A 67 -8.75 -16.16 -1.14
N ASN A 68 -8.20 -15.22 -0.38
CA ASN A 68 -6.80 -15.22 0.02
C ASN A 68 -6.50 -16.43 0.92
N ILE A 69 -5.37 -17.10 0.72
CA ILE A 69 -4.89 -18.18 1.59
C ILE A 69 -4.36 -17.69 2.96
N THR A 70 -4.83 -16.55 3.45
CA THR A 70 -4.39 -15.89 4.70
C THR A 70 -5.12 -16.39 5.96
N GLY A 71 -6.15 -17.22 5.83
CA GLY A 71 -6.96 -17.67 6.95
C GLY A 71 -8.15 -18.52 6.53
N ASP A 72 -9.07 -18.76 7.46
CA ASP A 72 -10.34 -19.46 7.18
C ASP A 72 -11.44 -18.44 6.81
N LEU A 73 -12.44 -18.86 6.03
CA LEU A 73 -13.49 -17.96 5.53
C LEU A 73 -14.44 -17.45 6.63
N HIS A 74 -14.68 -16.13 6.62
CA HIS A 74 -15.65 -15.43 7.49
C HIS A 74 -16.98 -15.10 6.79
N LEU A 75 -17.97 -14.58 7.54
CA LEU A 75 -19.33 -14.28 7.05
C LEU A 75 -19.40 -13.42 5.77
N GLY A 76 -18.51 -12.42 5.61
CA GLY A 76 -18.42 -11.66 4.35
C GLY A 76 -18.19 -12.52 3.10
N HIS A 77 -17.38 -13.58 3.18
CA HIS A 77 -17.19 -14.51 2.06
C HIS A 77 -18.46 -15.32 1.79
N ALA A 78 -19.15 -15.76 2.86
CA ALA A 78 -20.42 -16.49 2.74
C ALA A 78 -21.52 -15.62 2.12
N LEU A 79 -21.57 -14.32 2.45
CA LEU A 79 -22.49 -13.35 1.84
C LEU A 79 -22.22 -13.20 0.33
N THR A 80 -20.97 -12.94 -0.05
CA THR A 80 -20.55 -12.82 -1.47
C THR A 80 -20.89 -14.09 -2.25
N ALA A 81 -20.51 -15.26 -1.71
CA ALA A 81 -20.78 -16.54 -2.35
C ALA A 81 -22.28 -16.85 -2.45
N ALA A 82 -23.10 -16.49 -1.45
CA ALA A 82 -24.55 -16.70 -1.48
C ALA A 82 -25.24 -15.82 -2.53
N ILE A 83 -24.82 -14.56 -2.69
CA ILE A 83 -25.32 -13.67 -3.75
C ILE A 83 -24.96 -14.22 -5.12
N GLN A 84 -23.69 -14.62 -5.33
CA GLN A 84 -23.24 -15.21 -6.58
C GLN A 84 -23.95 -16.54 -6.89
N ASP A 85 -24.16 -17.40 -5.91
CA ASP A 85 -24.87 -18.67 -6.07
C ASP A 85 -26.34 -18.47 -6.42
N ALA A 86 -27.00 -17.46 -5.83
CA ALA A 86 -28.37 -17.10 -6.19
C ALA A 86 -28.49 -16.64 -7.65
N ILE A 87 -27.55 -15.81 -8.12
CA ILE A 87 -27.47 -15.38 -9.53
C ILE A 87 -27.22 -16.59 -10.45
N CYS A 88 -26.25 -17.45 -10.10
CA CYS A 88 -25.96 -18.68 -10.85
C CYS A 88 -27.17 -19.62 -10.94
N ARG A 89 -27.93 -19.79 -9.86
CA ARG A 89 -29.17 -20.60 -9.86
C ARG A 89 -30.25 -19.97 -10.73
N TRP A 90 -30.44 -18.66 -10.65
CA TRP A 90 -31.41 -17.93 -11.46
C TRP A 90 -31.13 -18.06 -12.96
N GLU A 91 -29.88 -17.85 -13.38
CA GLU A 91 -29.50 -17.98 -14.80
C GLU A 91 -29.55 -19.43 -15.30
N ARG A 92 -29.27 -20.41 -14.43
CA ARG A 92 -29.18 -21.84 -14.77
C ARG A 92 -30.56 -22.50 -14.91
N PHE A 93 -31.49 -22.24 -14.01
CA PHE A 93 -32.78 -22.92 -13.97
C PHE A 93 -33.86 -22.11 -14.68
N PRO A 94 -34.80 -22.73 -15.41
CA PRO A 94 -35.96 -22.02 -15.95
C PRO A 94 -36.75 -21.34 -14.82
N THR A 95 -37.20 -20.11 -15.07
CA THR A 95 -38.00 -19.31 -14.13
C THR A 95 -39.28 -18.82 -14.79
N SER A 96 -40.21 -18.26 -14.02
CA SER A 96 -41.43 -17.64 -14.58
C SER A 96 -41.14 -16.46 -15.52
N GLN A 97 -39.95 -15.86 -15.42
CA GLN A 97 -39.48 -14.78 -16.30
C GLN A 97 -38.52 -15.30 -17.40
N GLN A 98 -38.03 -16.53 -17.30
CA GLN A 98 -37.01 -17.09 -18.19
C GLN A 98 -37.33 -18.54 -18.57
N MET A 99 -38.03 -18.70 -19.70
CA MET A 99 -38.53 -20.00 -20.20
C MET A 99 -37.44 -21.03 -20.57
N LYS A 100 -36.17 -20.62 -20.70
CA LYS A 100 -35.02 -21.51 -20.96
C LYS A 100 -33.85 -21.13 -20.05
N GLY A 101 -33.41 -22.07 -19.22
CA GLY A 101 -32.18 -21.94 -18.44
C GLY A 101 -30.93 -21.89 -19.33
N ARG A 102 -29.86 -21.25 -18.85
CA ARG A 102 -28.60 -21.08 -19.58
C ARG A 102 -27.54 -22.06 -19.08
N ASN A 103 -26.51 -22.27 -19.90
CA ASN A 103 -25.28 -22.89 -19.41
C ASN A 103 -24.57 -21.89 -18.48
N VAL A 104 -24.31 -22.28 -17.24
CA VAL A 104 -23.68 -21.44 -16.20
C VAL A 104 -22.32 -22.02 -15.86
N LEU A 105 -21.30 -21.18 -15.97
CA LEU A 105 -19.91 -21.50 -15.66
C LEU A 105 -19.43 -20.60 -14.52
N TRP A 106 -19.42 -21.13 -13.29
CA TRP A 106 -18.94 -20.40 -12.11
C TRP A 106 -17.66 -21.03 -11.57
N ILE A 107 -16.53 -20.36 -11.81
CA ILE A 107 -15.20 -20.93 -11.60
C ILE A 107 -14.70 -20.58 -10.18
N PRO A 108 -14.41 -21.58 -9.32
CA PRO A 108 -13.72 -21.36 -8.05
C PRO A 108 -12.22 -21.13 -8.27
N GLY A 109 -11.59 -20.42 -7.34
CA GLY A 109 -10.13 -20.38 -7.24
C GLY A 109 -9.68 -19.88 -5.88
N MET A 110 -8.37 -19.82 -5.67
CA MET A 110 -7.74 -19.28 -4.46
C MET A 110 -6.61 -18.33 -4.84
N ASP A 111 -6.46 -17.25 -4.07
CA ASP A 111 -5.37 -16.31 -4.28
C ASP A 111 -4.23 -16.57 -3.30
N HIS A 112 -3.01 -16.65 -3.84
CA HIS A 112 -1.76 -16.66 -3.12
C HIS A 112 -1.57 -15.44 -2.21
N ALA A 113 -2.21 -14.31 -2.53
CA ALA A 113 -2.22 -13.04 -1.79
C ALA A 113 -0.83 -12.45 -1.45
N GLY A 114 0.22 -12.87 -2.15
CA GLY A 114 1.60 -12.38 -2.07
C GLY A 114 2.05 -12.00 -0.66
N LEU A 115 2.23 -10.69 -0.45
CA LEU A 115 2.67 -10.06 0.79
C LEU A 115 1.80 -10.41 2.00
N ALA A 116 0.47 -10.48 1.85
CA ALA A 116 -0.44 -10.75 2.96
C ALA A 116 -0.27 -12.19 3.49
N THR A 117 -0.13 -13.18 2.60
CA THR A 117 0.17 -14.56 3.00
C THR A 117 1.55 -14.68 3.60
N GLN A 118 2.56 -14.05 2.99
CA GLN A 118 3.92 -14.03 3.53
C GLN A 118 3.93 -13.53 4.98
N MET A 119 3.26 -12.42 5.28
CA MET A 119 3.18 -11.86 6.63
C MET A 119 2.44 -12.76 7.63
N VAL A 120 1.36 -13.41 7.22
CA VAL A 120 0.64 -14.35 8.10
C VAL A 120 1.52 -15.56 8.43
N VAL A 121 2.30 -16.06 7.46
CA VAL A 121 3.26 -17.15 7.69
C VAL A 121 4.45 -16.70 8.54
N GLU A 122 4.98 -15.49 8.34
CA GLU A 122 6.01 -14.90 9.21
C GLU A 122 5.52 -14.83 10.68
N ARG A 123 4.32 -14.29 10.92
CA ARG A 123 3.70 -14.25 12.26
C ARG A 123 3.40 -15.64 12.82
N HIS A 124 3.01 -16.61 11.98
CA HIS A 124 2.75 -17.98 12.44
C HIS A 124 4.02 -18.72 12.89
N LEU A 125 5.13 -18.53 12.17
CA LEU A 125 6.40 -19.19 12.46
C LEU A 125 7.19 -18.52 13.59
N PHE A 126 7.13 -17.19 13.67
CA PHE A 126 8.01 -16.41 14.55
C PHE A 126 7.28 -15.71 15.70
N GLY A 127 5.94 -15.66 15.70
CA GLY A 127 5.16 -14.87 16.66
C GLY A 127 5.61 -13.40 16.64
N ASP A 128 5.55 -12.74 17.79
CA ASP A 128 5.94 -11.32 17.95
C ASP A 128 7.45 -11.08 17.79
N THR A 129 8.28 -12.14 17.63
CA THR A 129 9.73 -11.98 17.43
C THR A 129 10.10 -11.34 16.08
N CYS A 130 9.13 -11.21 15.15
CA CYS A 130 9.30 -10.42 13.93
C CYS A 130 9.41 -8.91 14.16
N ASP A 131 8.95 -8.40 15.31
CA ASP A 131 8.87 -6.96 15.61
C ASP A 131 9.95 -6.46 16.59
N LEU A 132 10.85 -7.34 17.05
CA LEU A 132 11.88 -7.00 18.04
C LEU A 132 13.00 -6.11 17.47
N GLN A 133 13.13 -4.91 18.05
CA GLN A 133 14.17 -3.93 17.71
C GLN A 133 15.59 -4.52 17.82
N GLY A 134 16.41 -4.31 16.77
CA GLY A 134 17.78 -4.82 16.70
C GLY A 134 17.92 -6.32 16.37
N SER A 135 16.82 -7.08 16.29
CA SER A 135 16.87 -8.47 15.85
C SER A 135 17.10 -8.57 14.33
N ARG A 136 17.93 -9.53 13.88
CA ARG A 136 18.03 -9.85 12.45
C ARG A 136 16.70 -10.47 12.01
N ASN A 137 16.05 -9.90 10.99
CA ASN A 137 14.75 -10.36 10.48
C ASN A 137 14.70 -11.92 10.38
N PRO A 138 13.81 -12.61 11.13
CA PRO A 138 13.84 -14.07 11.23
C PRO A 138 13.65 -14.81 9.89
N ARG A 139 12.82 -14.28 8.99
CA ARG A 139 12.68 -14.81 7.63
C ARG A 139 14.00 -14.75 6.86
N LEU A 140 14.76 -13.65 6.96
CA LEU A 140 16.10 -13.57 6.34
C LEU A 140 17.08 -14.59 6.92
N GLN A 141 16.98 -14.91 8.22
CA GLN A 141 17.80 -15.97 8.83
C GLN A 141 17.43 -17.38 8.35
N MET A 142 16.13 -17.64 8.18
CA MET A 142 15.61 -18.93 7.70
C MET A 142 16.03 -19.25 6.25
N GLY A 143 16.27 -18.22 5.44
CA GLY A 143 16.58 -18.36 4.02
C GLY A 143 15.33 -18.57 3.16
N ARG A 144 15.46 -18.24 1.87
CA ARG A 144 14.32 -18.13 0.95
C ARG A 144 13.65 -19.48 0.69
N GLU A 145 14.45 -20.49 0.43
CA GLU A 145 13.99 -21.81 -0.01
C GLU A 145 13.20 -22.49 1.10
N ALA A 146 13.72 -22.48 2.34
CA ALA A 146 13.04 -23.03 3.51
C ALA A 146 11.76 -22.25 3.84
N PHE A 147 11.80 -20.91 3.82
CA PHE A 147 10.60 -20.11 4.06
C PHE A 147 9.49 -20.38 3.03
N VAL A 148 9.82 -20.43 1.74
CA VAL A 148 8.85 -20.71 0.67
C VAL A 148 8.24 -22.11 0.82
N GLN A 149 8.98 -23.11 1.33
CA GLN A 149 8.43 -24.43 1.65
C GLN A 149 7.38 -24.37 2.77
N GLU A 150 7.58 -23.58 3.82
CA GLU A 150 6.55 -23.37 4.85
C GLU A 150 5.31 -22.67 4.31
N VAL A 151 5.47 -21.69 3.40
CA VAL A 151 4.31 -21.04 2.75
C VAL A 151 3.51 -22.02 1.89
N TRP A 152 4.15 -22.98 1.21
CA TRP A 152 3.44 -24.06 0.51
C TRP A 152 2.68 -24.99 1.46
N LYS A 153 3.28 -25.41 2.59
CA LYS A 153 2.59 -26.21 3.62
C LYS A 153 1.37 -25.47 4.19
N TRP A 154 1.52 -24.17 4.46
CA TRP A 154 0.43 -23.29 4.88
C TRP A 154 -0.69 -23.23 3.84
N LYS A 155 -0.33 -23.03 2.56
CA LYS A 155 -1.28 -23.01 1.43
C LYS A 155 -2.08 -24.30 1.32
N ASP A 156 -1.47 -25.47 1.52
CA ASP A 156 -2.17 -26.75 1.39
C ASP A 156 -3.13 -27.02 2.56
N SER A 157 -2.71 -26.65 3.78
CA SER A 157 -3.57 -26.68 4.97
C SER A 157 -4.78 -25.73 4.83
N LYS A 158 -4.53 -24.44 4.55
CA LYS A 158 -5.59 -23.44 4.44
C LYS A 158 -6.46 -23.62 3.21
N GLY A 159 -5.91 -24.03 2.07
CA GLY A 159 -6.69 -24.35 0.88
C GLY A 159 -7.69 -25.48 1.14
N THR A 160 -7.27 -26.55 1.83
CA THR A 160 -8.16 -27.64 2.23
C THR A 160 -9.34 -27.16 3.09
N ASN A 161 -9.09 -26.25 4.04
CA ASN A 161 -10.14 -25.64 4.86
C ASN A 161 -11.10 -24.77 4.03
N ILE A 162 -10.57 -23.85 3.21
CA ILE A 162 -11.35 -22.94 2.36
C ILE A 162 -12.28 -23.73 1.43
N LEU A 163 -11.76 -24.76 0.75
CA LEU A 163 -12.55 -25.62 -0.12
C LEU A 163 -13.62 -26.40 0.64
N ALA A 164 -13.32 -26.89 1.85
CA ALA A 164 -14.30 -27.54 2.71
C ALA A 164 -15.42 -26.59 3.16
N GLN A 165 -15.10 -25.33 3.48
CA GLN A 165 -16.07 -24.29 3.82
C GLN A 165 -16.97 -23.94 2.64
N LEU A 166 -16.40 -23.66 1.46
CA LEU A 166 -17.17 -23.36 0.24
C LEU A 166 -18.09 -24.53 -0.16
N ASN A 167 -17.58 -25.77 -0.13
CA ASN A 167 -18.38 -26.95 -0.41
C ASN A 167 -19.53 -27.15 0.61
N ARG A 168 -19.32 -26.78 1.89
CA ARG A 168 -20.35 -26.84 2.93
C ARG A 168 -21.49 -25.83 2.73
N LEU A 169 -21.26 -24.74 1.97
CA LEU A 169 -22.30 -23.79 1.58
C LEU A 169 -23.21 -24.31 0.45
N GLY A 170 -22.87 -25.44 -0.21
CA GLY A 170 -23.72 -26.06 -1.23
C GLY A 170 -23.77 -25.34 -2.59
N LEU A 171 -22.72 -24.56 -2.89
CA LEU A 171 -22.59 -23.67 -4.04
C LEU A 171 -22.53 -24.41 -5.39
N LEU A 172 -23.04 -23.80 -6.46
CA LEU A 172 -22.96 -24.29 -7.84
C LEU A 172 -21.59 -24.08 -8.53
N LEU A 173 -20.48 -24.27 -7.81
CA LEU A 173 -19.12 -24.08 -8.36
C LEU A 173 -18.69 -25.23 -9.28
N ASP A 174 -17.99 -24.89 -10.38
CA ASP A 174 -17.33 -25.86 -11.26
C ASP A 174 -15.94 -26.23 -10.74
N TRP A 175 -15.91 -27.14 -9.77
CA TRP A 175 -14.69 -27.68 -9.16
C TRP A 175 -13.73 -28.35 -10.16
N SER A 176 -14.16 -28.66 -11.39
CA SER A 176 -13.25 -29.21 -12.41
C SER A 176 -12.27 -28.18 -12.99
N ARG A 177 -12.51 -26.89 -12.71
CA ARG A 177 -11.74 -25.73 -13.19
C ARG A 177 -11.17 -24.89 -12.05
N GLU A 178 -11.09 -25.46 -10.85
CA GLU A 178 -10.46 -24.81 -9.71
C GLU A 178 -9.03 -24.38 -10.08
N TYR A 179 -8.67 -23.14 -9.75
CA TYR A 179 -7.34 -22.61 -9.98
C TYR A 179 -6.72 -22.02 -8.72
N PHE A 180 -5.38 -21.98 -8.72
CA PHE A 180 -4.60 -21.26 -7.74
C PHE A 180 -3.73 -20.24 -8.49
N THR A 181 -3.63 -19.00 -8.01
CA THR A 181 -2.93 -17.95 -8.76
C THR A 181 -1.45 -18.24 -8.99
N LEU A 182 -0.77 -18.96 -8.08
CA LEU A 182 0.60 -19.47 -8.29
C LEU A 182 0.69 -20.87 -8.94
N SER A 183 -0.36 -21.39 -9.58
CA SER A 183 -0.23 -22.64 -10.36
C SER A 183 0.74 -22.45 -11.54
N PRO A 184 1.35 -23.51 -12.09
CA PRO A 184 2.20 -23.42 -13.28
C PRO A 184 1.48 -22.80 -14.48
N GLU A 185 0.20 -23.13 -14.67
CA GLU A 185 -0.65 -22.64 -15.76
C GLU A 185 -0.96 -21.15 -15.60
N HIS A 186 -1.34 -20.71 -14.39
CA HIS A 186 -1.56 -19.28 -14.10
C HIS A 186 -0.26 -18.49 -14.17
N SER A 187 0.85 -19.02 -13.67
CA SER A 187 2.17 -18.39 -13.79
C SER A 187 2.59 -18.19 -15.24
N LYS A 188 2.26 -19.14 -16.14
CA LYS A 188 2.46 -18.98 -17.58
C LYS A 188 1.61 -17.84 -18.16
N ALA A 189 0.34 -17.72 -17.75
CA ALA A 189 -0.54 -16.64 -18.18
C ALA A 189 -0.06 -15.26 -17.70
N VAL A 190 0.42 -15.16 -16.46
CA VAL A 190 1.02 -13.93 -15.91
C VAL A 190 2.29 -13.54 -16.67
N ASN A 191 3.19 -14.49 -16.95
CA ASN A 191 4.40 -14.22 -17.73
C ASN A 191 4.08 -13.75 -19.16
N GLU A 192 3.09 -14.35 -19.81
CA GLU A 192 2.61 -13.92 -21.14
C GLU A 192 2.00 -12.50 -21.10
N ALA A 193 1.23 -12.17 -20.06
CA ALA A 193 0.67 -10.83 -19.87
C ALA A 193 1.78 -9.78 -19.66
N LEU A 194 2.76 -10.06 -18.80
CA LEU A 194 3.93 -9.20 -18.58
C LEU A 194 4.72 -9.00 -19.87
N TYR A 195 4.98 -10.08 -20.63
CA TYR A 195 5.67 -9.99 -21.92
C TYR A 195 4.91 -9.13 -22.95
N ARG A 196 3.58 -9.27 -23.05
CA ARG A 196 2.76 -8.46 -23.95
C ARG A 196 2.80 -6.98 -23.57
N LEU A 197 2.60 -6.65 -22.30
CA LEU A 197 2.61 -5.27 -21.81
C LEU A 197 4.00 -4.62 -21.98
N PHE A 198 5.09 -5.37 -21.75
CA PHE A 198 6.45 -4.93 -22.05
C PHE A 198 6.68 -4.69 -23.54
N LYS A 199 6.27 -5.64 -24.39
CA LYS A 199 6.40 -5.54 -25.86
C LYS A 199 5.63 -4.35 -26.45
N THR A 200 4.54 -3.93 -25.82
CA THR A 200 3.76 -2.73 -26.20
C THR A 200 4.28 -1.43 -25.57
N GLY A 201 5.39 -1.46 -24.81
CA GLY A 201 5.95 -0.28 -24.15
C GLY A 201 5.18 0.20 -22.91
N LEU A 202 4.19 -0.58 -22.43
CA LEU A 202 3.40 -0.23 -21.25
C LEU A 202 4.11 -0.61 -19.95
N ILE A 203 4.95 -1.66 -19.94
CA ILE A 203 5.84 -1.94 -18.82
C ILE A 203 7.21 -1.32 -19.07
N TYR A 204 7.66 -0.53 -18.10
CA TYR A 204 8.99 0.07 -18.08
C TYR A 204 9.65 -0.09 -16.71
N ARG A 205 10.97 0.13 -16.66
CA ARG A 205 11.76 0.14 -15.43
C ARG A 205 12.29 1.55 -15.20
N SER A 206 12.18 2.07 -13.99
CA SER A 206 12.67 3.42 -13.67
C SER A 206 13.09 3.50 -12.20
N ASN A 207 14.01 4.41 -11.90
CA ASN A 207 14.31 4.84 -10.54
C ASN A 207 13.36 5.98 -10.18
N SER A 208 12.35 5.69 -9.37
CA SER A 208 11.28 6.62 -9.00
C SER A 208 11.00 6.55 -7.50
N LEU A 209 10.39 7.58 -6.96
CA LEU A 209 9.84 7.53 -5.60
C LEU A 209 8.72 6.48 -5.55
N VAL A 210 8.76 5.61 -4.54
CA VAL A 210 7.73 4.60 -4.27
C VAL A 210 7.39 4.57 -2.80
N PHE A 211 6.14 4.24 -2.48
CA PHE A 211 5.75 3.94 -1.11
C PHE A 211 6.42 2.65 -0.63
N TRP A 212 7.33 2.77 0.33
CA TRP A 212 8.13 1.70 0.89
C TRP A 212 7.69 1.42 2.32
N CYS A 213 7.42 0.15 2.63
CA CYS A 213 7.26 -0.29 4.00
C CYS A 213 8.60 -0.81 4.52
N CYS A 214 9.23 -0.06 5.43
CA CYS A 214 10.53 -0.40 6.00
C CYS A 214 10.51 -1.76 6.71
N HIS A 215 9.45 -2.08 7.46
CA HIS A 215 9.29 -3.36 8.17
C HIS A 215 9.25 -4.54 7.20
N LEU A 216 8.48 -4.42 6.12
CA LEU A 216 8.34 -5.46 5.10
C LEU A 216 9.52 -5.49 4.10
N ARG A 217 10.33 -4.42 4.09
CA ARG A 217 11.45 -4.17 3.15
C ARG A 217 11.00 -4.33 1.70
N SER A 218 9.86 -3.73 1.35
CA SER A 218 9.25 -3.79 0.02
C SER A 218 8.49 -2.53 -0.32
N ALA A 219 8.48 -2.19 -1.60
CA ALA A 219 7.48 -1.29 -2.15
C ALA A 219 6.07 -1.86 -1.91
N ILE A 220 5.09 -0.97 -1.80
CA ILE A 220 3.65 -1.27 -1.78
C ILE A 220 2.91 -0.34 -2.75
N SER A 221 1.66 -0.66 -3.08
CA SER A 221 0.81 0.17 -3.94
C SER A 221 0.21 1.33 -3.15
N ASP A 222 -0.14 2.42 -3.82
CA ASP A 222 -0.94 3.53 -3.28
C ASP A 222 -2.24 3.03 -2.61
N ILE A 223 -2.91 2.01 -3.19
CA ILE A 223 -4.13 1.39 -2.62
C ILE A 223 -3.85 0.51 -1.39
N GLU A 224 -2.59 0.23 -1.08
CA GLU A 224 -2.15 -0.50 0.12
C GLU A 224 -1.71 0.45 1.26
N VAL A 225 -1.76 1.78 1.03
CA VAL A 225 -1.50 2.85 2.00
C VAL A 225 -2.81 3.32 2.63
N GLU A 226 -2.86 3.34 3.96
CA GLU A 226 -3.93 3.96 4.74
C GLU A 226 -3.46 5.31 5.28
N HIS A 227 -4.28 6.35 5.15
CA HIS A 227 -3.95 7.70 5.61
C HIS A 227 -4.60 7.97 6.96
N LYS A 228 -3.80 7.98 8.03
CA LYS A 228 -4.26 8.37 9.38
C LYS A 228 -4.16 9.88 9.52
N VAL A 229 -5.28 10.55 9.81
CA VAL A 229 -5.28 12.00 10.06
C VAL A 229 -5.01 12.27 11.54
N LEU A 230 -3.95 13.03 11.82
CA LEU A 230 -3.57 13.48 13.15
C LEU A 230 -3.88 14.97 13.30
N THR A 231 -4.61 15.34 14.35
CA THR A 231 -4.96 16.74 14.67
C THR A 231 -4.19 17.30 15.86
N GLU A 232 -3.45 16.45 16.56
CA GLU A 232 -2.62 16.80 17.72
C GLU A 232 -1.41 15.86 17.80
N MET A 233 -0.40 16.26 18.57
CA MET A 233 0.80 15.46 18.80
C MET A 233 0.41 14.11 19.43
N SER A 234 0.68 13.02 18.71
CA SER A 234 0.21 11.67 19.02
C SER A 234 1.39 10.71 19.08
N ARG A 235 1.48 9.87 20.12
CA ARG A 235 2.46 8.76 20.17
C ARG A 235 1.83 7.49 19.64
N LEU A 236 2.39 6.92 18.58
CA LEU A 236 1.87 5.74 17.88
C LEU A 236 2.87 4.57 17.95
N PRO A 237 2.41 3.33 18.15
CA PRO A 237 3.27 2.16 18.04
C PRO A 237 3.67 1.95 16.57
N VAL A 238 4.93 1.61 16.33
CA VAL A 238 5.43 1.32 14.98
C VAL A 238 6.33 0.08 14.99
N PRO A 239 6.15 -0.87 14.05
CA PRO A 239 6.92 -2.13 14.02
C PRO A 239 8.45 -1.92 13.99
N GLY A 240 9.16 -2.66 14.85
CA GLY A 240 10.61 -2.56 15.00
C GLY A 240 11.10 -1.53 16.02
N TYR A 241 10.19 -0.83 16.70
CA TYR A 241 10.50 0.05 17.85
C TYR A 241 9.93 -0.53 19.15
N ALA A 242 10.71 -0.43 20.24
CA ALA A 242 10.25 -0.82 21.57
C ALA A 242 9.22 0.16 22.15
N ASP A 243 9.42 1.46 21.92
CA ASP A 243 8.56 2.54 22.43
C ASP A 243 7.71 3.17 21.31
N PRO A 244 6.48 3.63 21.59
CA PRO A 244 5.69 4.43 20.66
C PRO A 244 6.38 5.74 20.25
N GLN A 245 6.39 6.04 18.95
CA GLN A 245 7.05 7.21 18.37
C GLN A 245 6.07 8.39 18.21
N SER A 246 6.59 9.61 18.33
CA SER A 246 5.79 10.85 18.25
C SER A 246 5.49 11.25 16.81
N PHE A 247 4.28 11.71 16.52
CA PHE A 247 3.87 12.27 15.23
C PHE A 247 2.93 13.47 15.44
N GLY A 248 2.67 14.26 14.40
CA GLY A 248 1.70 15.37 14.48
C GLY A 248 2.22 16.63 15.18
N TYR A 249 3.53 16.87 15.10
CA TYR A 249 4.19 18.12 15.53
C TYR A 249 4.98 18.72 14.35
N VAL A 250 5.31 20.01 14.46
CA VAL A 250 6.18 20.74 13.52
C VAL A 250 7.31 21.38 14.31
N ASP A 251 8.53 21.18 13.86
CA ASP A 251 9.71 21.92 14.27
C ASP A 251 9.96 23.10 13.32
N VAL A 252 10.64 24.13 13.81
CA VAL A 252 11.14 25.23 12.98
C VAL A 252 12.66 25.27 13.09
N PHE A 253 13.35 25.17 11.94
CA PHE A 253 14.81 25.16 11.87
C PHE A 253 15.33 26.33 11.01
N ASP A 254 16.33 27.05 11.51
CA ASP A 254 16.95 28.19 10.83
C ASP A 254 18.14 27.76 9.95
N TYR A 255 18.05 27.99 8.63
CA TYR A 255 19.12 27.75 7.66
C TYR A 255 19.95 29.02 7.47
N GLN A 256 21.27 28.93 7.54
CA GLN A 256 22.14 30.11 7.44
C GLN A 256 22.40 30.49 5.98
N LEU A 257 22.21 31.76 5.60
CA LEU A 257 22.56 32.29 4.27
C LEU A 257 24.07 32.27 4.04
N THR A 258 24.50 31.95 2.82
CA THR A 258 25.92 31.89 2.47
C THR A 258 26.58 33.28 2.48
N SER A 259 27.82 33.35 2.98
CA SER A 259 28.53 34.61 3.26
C SER A 259 28.97 35.42 2.04
N SER A 260 28.77 34.91 0.81
CA SER A 260 28.94 35.64 -0.45
C SER A 260 27.92 36.77 -0.63
N ASP A 261 26.80 36.69 0.07
CA ASP A 261 25.64 37.56 -0.15
C ASP A 261 25.48 38.50 1.05
N GLN A 262 25.82 39.78 0.85
CA GLN A 262 25.84 40.83 1.87
C GLN A 262 24.58 40.85 2.78
N PRO A 263 24.73 41.03 4.10
CA PRO A 263 23.61 41.10 5.02
C PRO A 263 22.79 42.38 4.78
N VAL A 264 21.61 42.24 4.20
CA VAL A 264 20.62 43.32 4.14
C VAL A 264 20.17 43.62 5.57
N VAL A 265 20.43 44.85 6.03
CA VAL A 265 20.09 45.29 7.40
C VAL A 265 18.57 45.39 7.54
N SER A 266 17.95 44.30 7.99
CA SER A 266 16.54 44.28 8.41
C SER A 266 16.37 44.97 9.75
N LYS A 267 15.28 45.75 9.89
CA LYS A 267 14.86 46.36 11.17
C LYS A 267 14.12 45.38 12.11
N SER A 268 14.19 44.07 11.87
CA SER A 268 13.49 43.05 12.67
C SER A 268 14.38 42.38 13.72
N ARG A 269 13.76 41.90 14.80
CA ARG A 269 14.43 41.26 15.97
C ARG A 269 15.02 39.86 15.72
N ARG A 270 15.10 39.39 14.47
CA ARG A 270 15.65 38.05 14.14
C ARG A 270 17.14 38.14 13.79
N PRO A 271 17.94 37.09 14.05
CA PRO A 271 19.35 37.08 13.67
C PRO A 271 19.51 37.37 12.16
N CYS A 272 20.42 38.29 11.84
CA CYS A 272 20.62 38.72 10.47
C CYS A 272 21.34 37.61 9.69
N GLY A 273 20.67 37.01 8.70
CA GLY A 273 21.26 35.98 7.84
C GLY A 273 20.73 34.55 8.00
N THR A 274 19.57 34.32 8.64
CA THR A 274 18.91 33.00 8.66
C THR A 274 17.58 32.96 7.90
N VAL A 275 17.18 31.77 7.45
CA VAL A 275 15.92 31.46 6.78
C VAL A 275 15.19 30.37 7.58
N PRO A 276 14.02 30.67 8.18
CA PRO A 276 13.29 29.74 9.03
C PRO A 276 12.46 28.77 8.18
N VAL A 277 12.61 27.48 8.42
CA VAL A 277 11.90 26.40 7.70
C VAL A 277 11.07 25.58 8.68
N ALA A 278 9.77 25.46 8.42
CA ALA A 278 8.89 24.56 9.17
C ALA A 278 8.94 23.14 8.60
N THR A 279 9.04 22.11 9.45
CA THR A 279 8.97 20.71 9.02
C THR A 279 8.41 19.78 10.09
N THR A 280 7.73 18.71 9.65
CA THR A 280 7.32 17.57 10.49
C THR A 280 8.33 16.41 10.45
N ARG A 281 9.47 16.56 9.76
CA ARG A 281 10.43 15.50 9.44
C ARG A 281 11.88 16.02 9.45
N LEU A 282 12.43 16.29 10.63
CA LEU A 282 13.80 16.82 10.80
C LEU A 282 14.89 15.88 10.25
N GLU A 283 14.70 14.56 10.36
CA GLU A 283 15.61 13.53 9.85
C GLU A 283 15.79 13.60 8.33
N THR A 284 14.74 13.98 7.59
CA THR A 284 14.82 14.12 6.12
C THR A 284 15.63 15.33 5.66
N MET A 285 15.97 16.27 6.55
CA MET A 285 16.80 17.42 6.22
C MET A 285 18.18 17.03 5.65
N LEU A 286 18.71 15.86 6.03
CA LEU A 286 19.95 15.31 5.47
C LEU A 286 19.91 15.15 3.94
N ALA A 287 18.72 15.03 3.35
CA ALA A 287 18.49 14.87 1.93
C ALA A 287 18.14 16.20 1.20
N ASP A 288 18.14 17.35 1.88
CA ASP A 288 17.64 18.63 1.34
C ASP A 288 18.45 19.16 0.16
N THR A 289 17.85 19.27 -1.01
CA THR A 289 18.54 19.74 -2.21
C THR A 289 18.17 21.16 -2.61
N ALA A 290 17.15 21.75 -1.99
CA ALA A 290 16.81 23.17 -2.08
C ALA A 290 15.92 23.60 -0.91
N LEU A 291 15.73 24.91 -0.75
CA LEU A 291 14.55 25.47 -0.10
C LEU A 291 13.62 26.06 -1.17
N ALA A 292 12.31 25.86 -1.04
CA ALA A 292 11.30 26.44 -1.94
C ALA A 292 10.53 27.56 -1.24
N VAL A 293 10.31 28.64 -1.99
CA VAL A 293 9.62 29.87 -1.57
C VAL A 293 8.60 30.25 -2.64
N HIS A 294 7.41 30.68 -2.24
CA HIS A 294 6.42 31.19 -3.17
C HIS A 294 6.87 32.56 -3.74
N PRO A 295 6.89 32.77 -5.08
CA PRO A 295 7.45 33.98 -5.69
C PRO A 295 6.76 35.29 -5.29
N SER A 296 5.49 35.24 -4.89
CA SER A 296 4.74 36.41 -4.38
C SER A 296 4.90 36.65 -2.87
N ASP A 297 5.61 35.81 -2.12
CA ASP A 297 5.83 36.04 -0.69
C ASP A 297 6.88 37.12 -0.46
N THR A 298 6.42 38.34 -0.19
CA THR A 298 7.29 39.52 0.03
C THR A 298 8.30 39.35 1.17
N ARG A 299 8.08 38.40 2.10
CA ARG A 299 9.02 38.10 3.20
C ARG A 299 10.29 37.42 2.71
N PHE A 300 10.22 36.59 1.66
CA PHE A 300 11.31 35.70 1.24
C PHE A 300 11.60 35.71 -0.27
N ALA A 301 10.74 36.27 -1.12
CA ALA A 301 10.95 36.28 -2.58
C ALA A 301 12.27 36.93 -3.01
N HIS A 302 12.77 37.91 -2.24
CA HIS A 302 14.07 38.54 -2.46
C HIS A 302 15.29 37.62 -2.18
N LEU A 303 15.05 36.40 -1.71
CA LEU A 303 16.07 35.36 -1.49
C LEU A 303 16.11 34.31 -2.62
N ILE A 304 15.16 34.31 -3.54
CA ILE A 304 15.13 33.38 -4.68
C ILE A 304 16.41 33.56 -5.52
N GLY A 305 17.09 32.45 -5.82
CA GLY A 305 18.38 32.42 -6.50
C GLY A 305 19.61 32.55 -5.58
N ARG A 306 19.43 32.88 -4.29
CA ARG A 306 20.49 32.81 -3.28
C ARG A 306 20.69 31.38 -2.78
N SER A 307 21.71 31.17 -1.96
CA SER A 307 21.99 29.87 -1.32
C SER A 307 22.05 29.97 0.21
N VAL A 308 21.69 28.88 0.87
CA VAL A 308 21.92 28.65 2.30
C VAL A 308 22.91 27.51 2.51
N LEU A 309 23.61 27.52 3.63
CA LEU A 309 24.38 26.41 4.14
C LEU A 309 23.43 25.32 4.65
N HIS A 310 23.72 24.07 4.29
CA HIS A 310 23.01 22.91 4.78
C HIS A 310 23.32 22.70 6.28
N PRO A 311 22.32 22.66 7.18
CA PRO A 311 22.53 22.69 8.63
C PRO A 311 23.51 21.65 9.19
N PHE A 312 23.57 20.47 8.58
CA PHE A 312 24.38 19.34 9.03
C PHE A 312 25.61 19.06 8.14
N CYS A 313 25.90 19.93 7.18
CA CYS A 313 26.99 19.73 6.22
C CYS A 313 27.53 21.09 5.76
N SER A 314 28.53 21.59 6.46
CA SER A 314 29.11 22.93 6.28
C SER A 314 29.69 23.19 4.88
N SER A 315 30.07 22.14 4.15
CA SER A 315 30.55 22.21 2.76
C SER A 315 29.42 22.24 1.71
N ARG A 316 28.17 21.94 2.09
CA ARG A 316 27.05 21.80 1.17
C ARG A 316 26.20 23.08 1.17
N HIS A 317 26.21 23.78 0.04
CA HIS A 317 25.32 24.90 -0.22
C HIS A 317 24.06 24.36 -0.94
N ILE A 318 22.88 24.85 -0.55
CA ILE A 318 21.61 24.50 -1.22
C ILE A 318 20.89 25.79 -1.70
N PRO A 319 20.35 25.80 -2.93
CA PRO A 319 19.70 26.99 -3.49
C PRO A 319 18.32 27.24 -2.88
N ILE A 320 17.90 28.50 -2.91
CA ILE A 320 16.52 28.92 -2.68
C ILE A 320 15.84 29.08 -4.05
N ILE A 321 14.78 28.32 -4.31
CA ILE A 321 14.04 28.30 -5.57
C ILE A 321 12.62 28.88 -5.41
N ALA A 322 12.05 29.33 -6.53
CA ALA A 322 10.66 29.75 -6.62
C ALA A 322 9.75 28.55 -6.96
N ASP A 323 8.72 28.29 -6.17
CA ASP A 323 7.65 27.33 -6.53
C ASP A 323 6.29 27.90 -6.08
N ASP A 324 5.36 28.07 -7.01
CA ASP A 324 4.01 28.60 -6.79
C ASP A 324 2.91 27.51 -6.80
N VAL A 325 3.30 26.24 -6.91
CA VAL A 325 2.38 25.10 -7.04
C VAL A 325 2.23 24.34 -5.72
N HIS A 326 3.29 24.24 -4.90
CA HIS A 326 3.28 23.49 -3.64
C HIS A 326 3.66 24.32 -2.41
N VAL A 327 4.10 25.57 -2.55
CA VAL A 327 4.44 26.44 -1.41
C VAL A 327 3.29 27.41 -1.13
N ASP A 328 2.57 27.20 -0.03
CA ASP A 328 1.62 28.20 0.51
C ASP A 328 2.35 29.14 1.49
N PRO A 329 2.42 30.46 1.23
CA PRO A 329 2.97 31.44 2.18
C PRO A 329 2.34 31.39 3.58
N ASN A 330 1.10 30.93 3.69
CA ASN A 330 0.34 30.92 4.94
C ASN A 330 0.58 29.66 5.79
N GLN A 331 1.27 28.65 5.24
CA GLN A 331 1.55 27.40 5.94
C GLN A 331 2.96 27.41 6.58
N GLY A 332 3.03 27.07 7.88
CA GLY A 332 4.30 27.00 8.60
C GLY A 332 5.04 28.35 8.61
N THR A 333 6.25 28.38 8.05
CA THR A 333 7.02 29.63 7.88
C THR A 333 6.79 30.31 6.53
N GLY A 334 6.13 29.65 5.55
CA GLY A 334 6.12 30.05 4.15
C GLY A 334 7.37 29.63 3.35
N VAL A 335 8.27 28.86 3.97
CA VAL A 335 9.47 28.28 3.34
C VAL A 335 9.45 26.77 3.54
N VAL A 336 9.63 26.01 2.47
CA VAL A 336 9.58 24.54 2.46
C VAL A 336 10.97 23.98 2.17
N LYS A 337 11.48 23.06 3.01
CA LYS A 337 12.66 22.27 2.63
C LYS A 337 12.28 21.25 1.56
N VAL A 338 13.14 21.05 0.57
CA VAL A 338 12.91 20.14 -0.55
C VAL A 338 13.85 18.93 -0.42
N SER A 339 13.32 17.78 -0.01
CA SER A 339 14.03 16.51 0.18
C SER A 339 13.51 15.44 -0.81
N PRO A 340 13.91 15.46 -2.09
CA PRO A 340 13.18 14.77 -3.16
C PRO A 340 13.20 13.24 -3.07
N GLY A 341 14.14 12.67 -2.31
CA GLY A 341 14.21 11.23 -2.07
C GLY A 341 13.23 10.70 -1.01
N HIS A 342 12.46 11.58 -0.35
CA HIS A 342 11.66 11.27 0.85
C HIS A 342 10.24 11.85 0.88
N SER A 343 9.83 12.57 -0.18
CA SER A 343 8.50 13.18 -0.29
C SER A 343 8.05 13.25 -1.74
N MET A 344 6.80 12.85 -2.03
CA MET A 344 6.22 12.89 -3.38
C MET A 344 6.09 14.33 -3.89
N VAL A 345 5.74 15.27 -3.01
CA VAL A 345 5.63 16.70 -3.34
C VAL A 345 7.01 17.26 -3.70
N ASP A 346 8.02 16.98 -2.87
CA ASP A 346 9.39 17.44 -3.07
C ASP A 346 10.02 16.84 -4.34
N TRP A 347 9.62 15.61 -4.71
CA TRP A 347 9.97 14.98 -5.98
C TRP A 347 9.35 15.70 -7.19
N GLU A 348 8.10 16.16 -7.09
CA GLU A 348 7.46 16.98 -8.14
C GLU A 348 8.15 18.35 -8.28
N ILE A 349 8.48 19.03 -7.18
CA ILE A 349 9.32 20.26 -7.19
C ILE A 349 10.67 19.96 -7.87
N ALA A 350 11.38 18.93 -7.41
CA ALA A 350 12.69 18.56 -7.95
C ALA A 350 12.67 18.24 -9.44
N THR A 351 11.62 17.56 -9.92
CA THR A 351 11.45 17.23 -11.32
C THR A 351 11.25 18.49 -12.18
N ARG A 352 10.49 19.48 -11.68
CA ARG A 352 10.31 20.78 -12.37
C ARG A 352 11.59 21.62 -12.39
N HIS A 353 12.36 21.60 -11.30
CA HIS A 353 13.55 22.45 -11.11
C HIS A 353 14.89 21.77 -11.45
N GLY A 354 14.88 20.51 -11.90
CA GLY A 354 16.09 19.76 -12.24
C GLY A 354 16.97 19.41 -11.03
N LEU A 355 16.41 19.34 -9.82
CA LEU A 355 17.17 19.04 -8.60
C LEU A 355 17.52 17.55 -8.52
N LYS A 356 18.73 17.24 -8.06
CA LYS A 356 19.15 15.86 -7.76
C LYS A 356 18.35 15.34 -6.55
N ALA A 357 17.82 14.13 -6.64
CA ALA A 357 17.26 13.44 -5.48
C ALA A 357 18.37 12.70 -4.69
N ILE A 358 18.32 12.76 -3.35
CA ILE A 358 19.24 12.05 -2.45
C ILE A 358 18.41 11.12 -1.56
N ASN A 359 18.79 9.85 -1.51
CA ASN A 359 18.22 8.89 -0.56
C ASN A 359 19.13 8.77 0.68
N MET A 360 18.61 9.13 1.85
CA MET A 360 19.30 9.01 3.13
C MET A 360 18.99 7.71 3.91
N LEU A 361 18.02 6.91 3.46
CA LEU A 361 17.52 5.72 4.18
C LEU A 361 17.90 4.38 3.54
N SER A 362 18.22 3.42 4.39
CA SER A 362 18.36 2.01 4.06
C SER A 362 16.99 1.35 3.86
N ASP A 363 17.00 0.14 3.30
CA ASP A 363 15.81 -0.70 3.07
C ASP A 363 14.96 -0.95 4.32
N ASP A 364 15.53 -0.76 5.50
CA ASP A 364 14.88 -0.94 6.78
C ASP A 364 14.66 0.34 7.59
N GLY A 365 14.77 1.53 6.97
CA GLY A 365 14.51 2.81 7.64
C GLY A 365 15.61 3.28 8.60
N THR A 366 16.78 2.64 8.57
CA THR A 366 17.99 3.19 9.22
C THR A 366 18.68 4.20 8.30
N VAL A 367 19.41 5.15 8.87
CA VAL A 367 20.08 6.23 8.11
C VAL A 367 21.40 5.72 7.53
N ASN A 368 21.64 5.94 6.23
CA ASN A 368 22.81 5.47 5.49
C ASN A 368 24.10 6.26 5.78
N PHE A 369 24.01 7.39 6.49
CA PHE A 369 25.16 8.24 6.82
C PHE A 369 25.94 7.67 8.00
N VAL A 370 27.28 7.63 7.85
CA VAL A 370 28.20 7.25 8.93
C VAL A 370 28.35 8.41 9.93
N GLY A 371 27.35 8.58 10.79
CA GLY A 371 27.30 9.64 11.80
C GLY A 371 26.08 9.49 12.71
N ARG A 372 26.21 9.80 14.00
CA ARG A 372 25.08 9.72 14.95
C ARG A 372 24.13 10.89 14.75
N PHE A 373 23.11 10.72 13.92
CA PHE A 373 21.92 11.51 14.11
C PHE A 373 21.26 11.10 15.44
N ALA A 374 20.82 12.10 16.18
CA ALA A 374 19.72 12.01 17.12
C ALA A 374 19.07 13.38 17.09
N VAL A 375 17.84 13.44 16.64
CA VAL A 375 17.00 14.62 16.84
C VAL A 375 16.66 14.61 18.33
N GLY A 376 17.41 15.38 19.12
CA GLY A 376 16.94 15.78 20.45
C GLY A 376 15.67 16.60 20.27
N GLU A 377 14.69 16.44 21.16
CA GLU A 377 13.45 17.22 21.15
C GLU A 377 13.81 18.72 21.03
N SER A 378 13.50 19.33 19.89
CA SER A 378 13.90 20.71 19.62
C SER A 378 12.99 21.63 20.44
N ALA A 379 13.58 22.34 21.40
CA ALA A 379 12.82 22.95 22.49
C ALA A 379 12.13 24.28 22.11
N GLU A 380 12.23 24.73 20.86
CA GLU A 380 11.73 26.04 20.43
C GLU A 380 10.67 25.92 19.34
N PHE A 381 9.41 26.12 19.77
CA PHE A 381 8.21 26.34 18.95
C PHE A 381 7.46 25.11 18.39
N LEU A 382 7.09 24.19 19.28
CA LEU A 382 5.99 23.23 19.06
C LEU A 382 4.63 23.96 18.92
N ALA A 383 4.29 24.38 17.71
CA ALA A 383 2.93 24.82 17.38
C ALA A 383 2.04 23.58 17.10
N PRO A 384 0.77 23.56 17.56
CA PRO A 384 -0.17 22.52 17.13
C PRO A 384 -0.37 22.64 15.62
N VAL A 385 -0.05 21.56 14.92
CA VAL A 385 -0.20 21.49 13.46
C VAL A 385 -1.69 21.45 13.13
N GLY A 386 -2.06 21.99 11.96
CA GLY A 386 -3.32 21.57 11.33
C GLY A 386 -3.34 20.07 11.05
N ALA A 387 -4.45 19.53 10.56
CA ALA A 387 -4.60 18.10 10.29
C ALA A 387 -3.48 17.55 9.38
N VAL A 388 -2.59 16.71 9.93
CA VAL A 388 -1.50 16.03 9.21
C VAL A 388 -1.96 14.66 8.74
N SER A 389 -1.65 14.30 7.50
CA SER A 389 -1.90 12.95 6.98
C SER A 389 -0.65 12.07 7.12
N LEU A 390 -0.70 11.06 7.99
CA LEU A 390 0.36 10.07 8.17
C LEU A 390 0.04 8.82 7.32
N PRO A 391 0.85 8.49 6.30
CA PRO A 391 0.67 7.28 5.50
C PRO A 391 1.18 6.04 6.24
N VAL A 392 0.34 5.01 6.32
CA VAL A 392 0.58 3.78 7.10
C VAL A 392 0.32 2.56 6.23
N CYS A 393 1.11 1.51 6.39
CA CYS A 393 0.92 0.24 5.69
C CYS A 393 -0.34 -0.47 6.20
N SER A 394 -1.31 -0.72 5.32
CA SER A 394 -2.53 -1.52 5.61
C SER A 394 -2.26 -2.97 6.08
N ARG A 395 -1.00 -3.44 6.02
CA ARG A 395 -0.61 -4.82 6.35
C ARG A 395 0.21 -4.94 7.63
N SER A 396 1.24 -4.11 7.78
CA SER A 396 2.13 -4.12 8.95
C SER A 396 1.75 -3.10 10.03
N GLY A 397 1.01 -2.04 9.67
CA GLY A 397 0.84 -0.88 10.55
C GLY A 397 2.08 0.01 10.64
N ASP A 398 3.14 -0.28 9.88
CA ASP A 398 4.36 0.54 9.78
C ASP A 398 4.10 1.86 9.05
N VAL A 399 4.84 2.90 9.40
CA VAL A 399 4.79 4.18 8.68
C VAL A 399 5.42 3.97 7.29
N ILE A 400 4.83 4.61 6.29
CA ILE A 400 5.27 4.48 4.90
C ILE A 400 6.28 5.56 4.57
N GLU A 401 7.46 5.11 4.13
CA GLU A 401 8.52 5.96 3.62
C GLU A 401 8.41 6.08 2.11
N PRO A 402 8.25 7.27 1.52
CA PRO A 402 8.54 7.48 0.11
C PRO A 402 10.06 7.28 -0.08
N LEU A 403 10.49 6.28 -0.85
CA LEU A 403 11.91 6.04 -1.12
C LEU A 403 12.18 5.98 -2.63
N LEU A 404 13.30 6.58 -3.05
CA LEU A 404 13.77 6.50 -4.43
C LEU A 404 14.33 5.10 -4.71
N ARG A 405 13.64 4.31 -5.55
CA ARG A 405 14.03 2.93 -5.86
C ARG A 405 13.82 2.58 -7.33
N GLU A 406 14.71 1.74 -7.87
CA GLU A 406 14.56 1.14 -9.19
C GLU A 406 13.50 0.03 -9.17
N GLN A 407 12.34 0.30 -9.76
CA GLN A 407 11.17 -0.59 -9.76
C GLN A 407 10.60 -0.74 -11.18
N TRP A 408 9.70 -1.71 -11.35
CA TRP A 408 8.93 -1.95 -12.57
C TRP A 408 7.55 -1.33 -12.45
N PHE A 409 7.15 -0.59 -13.49
CA PHE A 409 5.91 0.16 -13.52
C PHE A 409 5.10 -0.21 -14.77
N VAL A 410 3.77 -0.14 -14.65
CA VAL A 410 2.84 -0.12 -15.78
C VAL A 410 2.40 1.33 -16.02
N ASN A 411 2.60 1.85 -17.23
CA ASN A 411 1.86 3.03 -17.68
C ASN A 411 0.37 2.64 -17.77
N THR A 412 -0.43 3.26 -16.93
CA THR A 412 -1.87 2.99 -16.79
C THR A 412 -2.74 3.93 -17.63
N ASP A 413 -2.18 4.94 -18.29
CA ASP A 413 -2.91 6.03 -18.95
C ASP A 413 -3.93 5.51 -19.97
N SER A 414 -3.43 4.83 -21.01
CA SER A 414 -4.27 4.29 -22.07
C SER A 414 -5.23 3.19 -21.58
N MET A 415 -4.87 2.53 -20.47
CA MET A 415 -5.70 1.49 -19.85
C MET A 415 -6.87 2.11 -19.07
N ALA A 416 -6.62 3.20 -18.34
CA ALA A 416 -7.65 3.99 -17.66
C ALA A 416 -8.61 4.62 -18.69
N ASP A 417 -8.08 5.22 -19.76
CA ASP A 417 -8.91 5.76 -20.85
C ASP A 417 -9.79 4.69 -21.50
N ALA A 418 -9.28 3.46 -21.67
CA ALA A 418 -10.06 2.34 -22.20
C ALA A 418 -11.13 1.86 -21.21
N ALA A 419 -10.83 1.79 -19.92
CA ALA A 419 -11.77 1.40 -18.87
C ALA A 419 -12.89 2.44 -18.66
N LEU A 420 -12.58 3.73 -18.76
CA LEU A 420 -13.55 4.82 -18.78
C LEU A 420 -14.50 4.70 -19.98
N ARG A 421 -13.95 4.57 -21.20
CA ARG A 421 -14.77 4.38 -22.42
C ARG A 421 -15.64 3.13 -22.34
N ALA A 422 -15.13 2.02 -21.79
CA ALA A 422 -15.90 0.78 -21.65
C ALA A 422 -17.12 0.94 -20.72
N ALA A 423 -16.99 1.70 -19.63
CA ALA A 423 -18.11 2.05 -18.76
C ALA A 423 -19.09 3.01 -19.47
N GLN A 424 -18.60 4.12 -20.04
CA GLN A 424 -19.42 5.14 -20.72
C GLN A 424 -20.23 4.59 -21.91
N THR A 425 -19.67 3.64 -22.66
CA THR A 425 -20.35 2.99 -23.80
C THR A 425 -21.24 1.81 -23.40
N GLY A 426 -21.31 1.46 -22.11
CA GLY A 426 -22.08 0.32 -21.60
C GLY A 426 -21.51 -1.06 -21.96
N GLN A 427 -20.26 -1.15 -22.44
CA GLN A 427 -19.56 -2.43 -22.61
C GLN A 427 -19.30 -3.11 -21.26
N VAL A 428 -18.97 -2.30 -20.25
CA VAL A 428 -18.97 -2.68 -18.83
C VAL A 428 -20.15 -1.98 -18.17
N ARG A 429 -21.04 -2.77 -17.54
CA ARG A 429 -22.17 -2.24 -16.77
C ARG A 429 -21.86 -2.34 -15.28
N ILE A 430 -21.82 -1.20 -14.60
CA ILE A 430 -21.64 -1.14 -13.16
C ILE A 430 -23.02 -1.24 -12.48
N SER A 431 -23.12 -2.01 -11.40
CA SER A 431 -24.36 -2.24 -10.69
C SER A 431 -24.10 -2.38 -9.18
N PRO A 432 -24.68 -1.52 -8.32
CA PRO A 432 -25.53 -0.37 -8.65
C PRO A 432 -24.84 0.73 -9.47
N SER A 433 -25.59 1.44 -10.32
CA SER A 433 -25.06 2.50 -11.19
C SER A 433 -24.55 3.73 -10.43
N PHE A 434 -24.94 3.92 -9.16
CA PHE A 434 -24.39 5.03 -8.34
C PHE A 434 -22.90 4.88 -8.01
N TYR A 435 -22.26 3.74 -8.34
CA TYR A 435 -20.80 3.57 -8.28
C TYR A 435 -20.09 4.03 -9.57
N GLU A 436 -20.80 4.36 -10.64
CA GLU A 436 -20.21 4.88 -11.90
C GLU A 436 -19.41 6.18 -11.68
N PRO A 437 -19.88 7.17 -10.88
CA PRO A 437 -19.07 8.34 -10.56
C PRO A 437 -17.77 7.99 -9.83
N THR A 438 -17.80 7.06 -8.87
CA THR A 438 -16.60 6.61 -8.14
C THR A 438 -15.60 5.91 -9.07
N TRP A 439 -16.08 5.10 -10.01
CA TRP A 439 -15.24 4.48 -11.04
C TRP A 439 -14.60 5.51 -11.97
N CYS A 440 -15.36 6.54 -12.38
CA CYS A 440 -14.85 7.59 -13.24
C CYS A 440 -13.83 8.48 -12.51
N ASP A 441 -14.11 8.85 -11.26
CA ASP A 441 -13.25 9.65 -10.40
C ASP A 441 -11.89 8.97 -10.13
N TRP A 442 -11.91 7.66 -9.86
CA TRP A 442 -10.69 6.88 -9.61
C TRP A 442 -9.78 6.76 -10.84
N LEU A 443 -10.35 6.77 -12.05
CA LEU A 443 -9.62 6.68 -13.32
C LEU A 443 -9.29 8.04 -13.95
N ALA A 444 -9.65 9.15 -13.30
CA ALA A 444 -9.53 10.49 -13.87
C ALA A 444 -8.05 10.85 -14.19
N PRO A 445 -7.77 11.57 -15.29
CA PRO A 445 -6.40 11.88 -15.72
C PRO A 445 -5.53 12.57 -14.65
N GLU A 446 -6.15 13.39 -13.81
CA GLU A 446 -5.50 14.14 -12.72
C GLU A 446 -5.27 13.31 -11.44
N LYS A 447 -5.85 12.11 -11.35
CA LYS A 447 -5.74 11.20 -10.19
C LYS A 447 -4.96 9.91 -10.48
N ARG A 448 -4.95 9.46 -11.73
CA ARG A 448 -4.28 8.22 -12.13
C ARG A 448 -2.76 8.33 -11.99
N ARG A 449 -2.13 7.23 -11.58
CA ARG A 449 -0.68 7.10 -11.40
C ARG A 449 -0.19 5.80 -12.03
N HIS A 450 1.03 5.80 -12.54
CA HIS A 450 1.66 4.59 -13.06
C HIS A 450 1.82 3.54 -11.94
N TRP A 451 1.35 2.32 -12.19
CA TRP A 451 1.26 1.31 -11.15
C TRP A 451 2.61 0.61 -10.95
N CYS A 452 3.20 0.77 -9.77
CA CYS A 452 4.36 -0.02 -9.32
C CYS A 452 3.97 -1.50 -9.15
N ILE A 453 4.42 -2.37 -10.07
CA ILE A 453 4.08 -3.80 -10.11
C ILE A 453 5.12 -4.72 -9.46
N SER A 454 6.34 -4.23 -9.21
CA SER A 454 7.36 -5.01 -8.50
C SER A 454 7.21 -4.95 -6.98
N ARG A 455 7.62 -6.03 -6.31
CA ARG A 455 7.60 -6.21 -4.86
C ARG A 455 8.86 -6.98 -4.45
N GLN A 456 9.39 -6.70 -3.26
CA GLN A 456 10.60 -7.35 -2.72
C GLN A 456 10.21 -8.54 -1.82
N VAL A 457 9.21 -9.31 -2.25
CA VAL A 457 8.65 -10.46 -1.53
C VAL A 457 9.26 -11.79 -2.01
N TRP A 458 9.17 -12.81 -1.17
CA TRP A 458 9.61 -14.17 -1.52
C TRP A 458 8.48 -15.03 -2.07
N TRP A 459 7.24 -14.73 -1.67
CA TRP A 459 6.02 -15.40 -2.12
C TRP A 459 5.31 -14.56 -3.19
N GLY A 460 5.28 -15.05 -4.43
CA GLY A 460 4.70 -14.35 -5.57
C GLY A 460 5.31 -14.79 -6.90
N HIS A 461 4.75 -14.31 -8.01
CA HIS A 461 5.34 -14.54 -9.34
C HIS A 461 6.68 -13.80 -9.46
N ARG A 462 7.71 -14.51 -9.90
CA ARG A 462 9.00 -13.88 -10.23
C ARG A 462 8.88 -13.14 -11.55
N MET A 463 9.18 -11.83 -11.57
CA MET A 463 9.28 -11.04 -12.79
C MET A 463 10.19 -11.74 -13.82
N PRO A 464 9.73 -12.05 -15.04
CA PRO A 464 10.48 -12.78 -16.07
C PRO A 464 11.49 -11.88 -16.80
N ALA A 465 12.23 -11.06 -16.04
CA ALA A 465 13.25 -10.15 -16.53
C ALA A 465 14.66 -10.66 -16.18
N TYR A 466 15.57 -10.61 -17.15
CA TYR A 466 16.95 -11.05 -17.01
C TYR A 466 17.87 -9.88 -17.35
N ARG A 467 18.74 -9.50 -16.40
CA ARG A 467 19.84 -8.56 -16.65
C ARG A 467 21.03 -9.38 -17.16
N ILE A 468 21.52 -9.05 -18.35
CA ILE A 468 22.84 -9.52 -18.80
C ILE A 468 23.87 -8.74 -17.98
N PRO A 469 24.78 -9.39 -17.24
CA PRO A 469 25.92 -8.70 -16.64
C PRO A 469 26.78 -8.16 -17.77
N GLU A 470 27.12 -6.88 -17.72
CA GLU A 470 28.18 -6.35 -18.59
C GLU A 470 29.48 -7.10 -18.28
N LYS A 471 30.26 -7.42 -19.31
CA LYS A 471 31.60 -7.98 -19.08
C LYS A 471 32.39 -6.95 -18.29
N SER A 472 32.86 -7.32 -17.11
CA SER A 472 33.80 -6.52 -16.36
C SER A 472 35.08 -6.34 -17.17
N SER A 473 35.26 -5.14 -17.73
CA SER A 473 36.48 -4.40 -17.41
C SER A 473 36.61 -4.33 -15.88
N ASP A 474 37.83 -4.30 -15.35
CA ASP A 474 38.07 -4.17 -13.90
C ASP A 474 37.65 -2.78 -13.40
N SER A 475 36.34 -2.62 -13.25
CA SER A 475 35.62 -1.49 -12.68
C SER A 475 34.68 -2.07 -11.63
N PRO A 476 34.77 -1.64 -10.37
CA PRO A 476 34.08 -2.28 -9.26
C PRO A 476 32.56 -2.34 -9.47
N SER A 477 31.98 -3.41 -8.92
CA SER A 477 30.55 -3.67 -8.94
C SER A 477 29.76 -2.48 -8.40
N VAL A 478 28.93 -1.86 -9.27
CA VAL A 478 27.94 -0.79 -9.00
C VAL A 478 28.05 -0.26 -7.57
N GLU A 479 29.00 0.64 -7.38
CA GLU A 479 29.27 1.22 -6.08
C GLU A 479 28.02 1.95 -5.57
N ALA A 480 27.87 2.01 -4.25
CA ALA A 480 26.99 3.01 -3.65
C ALA A 480 27.36 4.37 -4.27
N VAL A 481 26.36 5.12 -4.77
CA VAL A 481 26.57 6.32 -5.61
C VAL A 481 27.74 7.13 -5.06
N ASP A 482 28.86 7.07 -5.78
CA ASP A 482 30.10 7.62 -5.28
C ASP A 482 29.88 9.13 -5.12
N PHE A 483 29.94 9.60 -3.88
CA PHE A 483 29.66 10.99 -3.58
C PHE A 483 30.83 11.80 -4.17
N PRO A 484 30.59 12.81 -5.03
CA PRO A 484 31.67 13.57 -5.66
C PRO A 484 32.65 14.22 -4.67
N ASP A 485 32.25 14.34 -3.40
CA ASP A 485 33.13 14.58 -2.27
C ASP A 485 32.74 13.62 -1.13
N GLY A 486 33.75 12.95 -0.53
CA GLY A 486 33.60 12.01 0.59
C GLY A 486 33.24 12.68 1.93
N ASN A 487 32.16 13.46 1.94
CA ASN A 487 31.70 14.24 3.09
C ASN A 487 30.98 13.35 4.11
N LEU A 488 31.78 12.63 4.91
CA LEU A 488 31.37 12.13 6.22
C LEU A 488 30.78 13.28 7.04
N VAL A 489 29.57 13.10 7.58
CA VAL A 489 29.01 14.04 8.56
C VAL A 489 29.89 13.95 9.81
N CYS A 490 30.71 14.99 10.06
CA CYS A 490 31.74 14.88 11.08
C CYS A 490 31.10 14.80 12.49
N LEU A 491 31.54 13.80 13.27
CA LEU A 491 31.07 13.58 14.65
C LEU A 491 31.41 14.74 15.61
N SER A 492 32.27 15.69 15.22
CA SER A 492 32.48 16.96 15.93
C SER A 492 31.29 17.91 15.80
N ASP A 493 30.72 18.00 14.61
CA ASP A 493 29.80 19.08 14.24
C ASP A 493 28.43 18.83 14.86
N LEU A 494 28.01 17.56 14.88
CA LEU A 494 26.85 17.07 15.61
C LEU A 494 26.95 17.30 17.14
N LYS A 495 28.16 17.18 17.72
CA LYS A 495 28.36 17.42 19.16
C LYS A 495 28.28 18.91 19.52
N ALA A 496 28.76 19.79 18.64
CA ALA A 496 28.70 21.23 18.83
C ALA A 496 27.26 21.77 18.75
N LEU A 497 26.42 21.18 17.89
CA LEU A 497 25.02 21.59 17.72
C LEU A 497 24.08 21.09 18.83
N PHE A 498 24.23 19.84 19.29
CA PHE A 498 23.25 19.22 20.18
C PHE A 498 23.65 19.11 21.66
N GLY A 499 24.92 19.28 22.02
CA GLY A 499 25.36 19.36 23.43
C GLY A 499 25.16 18.10 24.30
N VAL A 500 24.74 16.97 23.73
CA VAL A 500 24.43 15.73 24.49
C VAL A 500 25.64 14.77 24.54
N SER A 501 25.92 14.23 25.73
CA SER A 501 27.09 13.40 26.01
C SER A 501 26.92 11.90 25.73
N ALA A 502 25.70 11.40 25.47
CA ALA A 502 25.43 10.00 25.16
C ALA A 502 24.23 9.83 24.21
N ILE A 503 24.43 9.13 23.08
CA ILE A 503 23.41 8.81 22.06
C ILE A 503 23.60 7.35 21.62
N SER A 504 22.53 6.55 21.63
CA SER A 504 22.56 5.14 21.18
C SER A 504 22.59 5.04 19.65
N LEU A 505 23.27 4.00 19.12
CA LEU A 505 23.48 3.77 17.68
C LEU A 505 22.49 2.78 17.04
N HIS A 506 21.38 2.46 17.71
CA HIS A 506 20.46 1.39 17.29
C HIS A 506 18.99 1.87 17.25
N GLY A 507 18.67 2.68 16.25
CA GLY A 507 17.30 3.12 15.96
C GLY A 507 17.09 3.31 14.46
N ARG A 508 15.89 2.93 13.99
CA ARG A 508 15.28 3.56 12.82
C ARG A 508 14.99 5.03 13.15
N PHE A 509 14.85 5.87 12.14
CA PHE A 509 14.33 7.23 12.30
C PHE A 509 12.91 7.35 11.74
N MET A 510 12.08 8.14 12.42
CA MET A 510 10.74 8.60 12.04
C MET A 510 10.47 9.96 12.67
#